data_AF-A0A060Q1J0-F1
#
_entry.id   AF-A0A060Q1J0-F1
#
_cell.length_a   1.000
_cell.length_b   1.000
_cell.length_c   1.000
_cell.angle_alpha   90.00
_cell.angle_beta   90.00
_cell.angle_gamma   90.00
#
_symmetry.space_group_name_H-M   'P 1'
#
loop_
_entity.id
_entity.type
_entity.pdbx_description
1 polymer ?
#
loop_
_entity_poly.entity_id
_entity_poly.type
_entity_poly.pdbx_seq_one_letter_code
_entity_poly.pdbx_strand_id
1 'polypeptide(L)'
;MDEKANLFKEYLRLLDLVKPKMFVFENVVGLMSMQKGQLFQQICNAFKERGYILEHAILNALDYGVPQIRERVILVGTFKRFKQKFHFPKPIKTYFFQPTYIF
;
A
#
# COMPACT_ATOMS: atom_id res chain seq x y z
N MET A 1 -22.01 3.82 12.74
CA MET A 1 -21.32 4.63 11.71
C MET A 1 -19.91 4.07 11.59
N ASP A 2 -19.53 3.63 10.40
CA ASP A 2 -18.45 2.66 10.15
C ASP A 2 -17.07 3.20 10.58
N GLU A 3 -16.45 2.62 11.61
CA GLU A 3 -15.19 3.09 12.23
C GLU A 3 -14.04 3.18 11.22
N LYS A 4 -14.03 2.29 10.21
CA LYS A 4 -13.02 2.29 9.14
C LYS A 4 -13.12 3.51 8.23
N ALA A 5 -14.33 3.98 7.96
CA ALA A 5 -14.54 5.20 7.18
C ALA A 5 -14.03 6.44 7.95
N ASN A 6 -14.12 6.42 9.28
CA ASN A 6 -13.55 7.47 10.12
C ASN A 6 -12.02 7.46 10.09
N LEU A 7 -11.37 6.29 10.18
CA LEU A 7 -9.91 6.20 10.10
C LEU A 7 -9.34 6.74 8.79
N PHE A 8 -10.00 6.47 7.66
CA PHE A 8 -9.56 7.03 6.37
C PHE A 8 -9.68 8.55 6.33
N LYS A 9 -10.77 9.12 6.86
CA LYS A 9 -10.94 10.58 6.98
C LYS A 9 -9.86 11.22 7.84
N GLU A 10 -9.51 10.58 8.96
CA GLU A 10 -8.42 11.05 9.83
C GLU A 10 -7.06 10.98 9.12
N TYR A 11 -6.82 9.96 8.31
CA TYR A 11 -5.62 9.88 7.47
C TYR A 11 -5.54 11.07 6.50
N LEU A 12 -6.65 11.40 5.83
CA LEU A 12 -6.73 12.57 4.95
C LEU A 12 -6.49 13.88 5.72
N ARG A 13 -7.08 14.03 6.92
CA ARG A 13 -6.86 15.19 7.78
C ARG A 13 -5.37 15.34 8.12
N LEU A 14 -4.68 14.24 8.45
CA LEU A 14 -3.24 14.26 8.72
C LEU A 14 -2.43 14.64 7.48
N LEU A 15 -2.79 14.16 6.29
CA LEU A 15 -2.12 14.56 5.05
C LEU A 15 -2.27 16.07 4.78
N ASP A 16 -3.44 16.63 5.06
CA ASP A 16 -3.73 18.05 4.85
C ASP A 16 -2.98 18.95 5.84
N LEU A 17 -2.77 18.47 7.07
CA LEU A 17 -2.02 19.18 8.12
C LEU A 17 -0.50 19.07 7.93
N VAL A 18 0.02 17.86 7.77
CA VAL A 18 1.46 17.58 7.77
C VAL A 18 2.08 17.86 6.39
N LYS A 19 1.30 17.67 5.30
CA LYS A 19 1.76 17.81 3.91
C LYS A 19 3.13 17.12 3.66
N PRO A 20 3.28 15.84 4.03
CA PRO A 20 4.56 15.16 3.97
C PRO A 20 5.12 15.08 2.54
N LYS A 21 6.45 14.98 2.43
CA LYS A 21 7.11 14.70 1.14
C LYS A 21 6.64 13.38 0.54
N MET A 22 6.47 12.37 1.39
CA MET A 22 6.05 11.03 1.03
C MET A 22 5.26 10.39 2.17
N PHE A 23 4.31 9.52 1.86
CA PHE A 23 3.59 8.70 2.84
C PHE A 23 3.43 7.27 2.35
N VAL A 24 3.15 6.36 3.29
CA VAL A 24 2.78 4.97 3.01
C VAL A 24 1.39 4.71 3.58
N PHE A 25 0.52 4.14 2.76
CA PHE A 25 -0.79 3.63 3.12
C PHE A 25 -0.80 2.12 2.90
N GLU A 26 -0.87 1.35 3.98
CA GLU A 26 -0.91 -0.12 3.95
C GLU A 26 -2.31 -0.60 4.31
N ASN A 27 -2.77 -1.67 3.64
CA ASN A 27 -4.01 -2.34 3.98
C ASN A 27 -4.02 -3.81 3.52
N VAL A 28 -5.01 -4.56 3.97
CA VAL A 28 -5.26 -5.93 3.51
C VAL A 28 -5.67 -5.94 2.03
N VAL A 29 -5.33 -7.02 1.31
CA VAL A 29 -5.65 -7.19 -0.12
C VAL A 29 -7.15 -7.08 -0.41
N GLY A 30 -7.99 -7.44 0.57
CA GLY A 30 -9.45 -7.29 0.48
C GLY A 30 -9.91 -5.86 0.13
N LEU A 31 -9.11 -4.83 0.43
CA LEU A 31 -9.41 -3.45 0.03
C LEU A 31 -9.58 -3.31 -1.51
N MET A 32 -8.84 -4.09 -2.30
CA MET A 32 -8.88 -4.04 -3.77
C MET A 32 -10.21 -4.52 -4.34
N SER A 33 -10.94 -5.39 -3.64
CA SER A 33 -12.22 -5.94 -4.09
C SER A 33 -13.43 -5.30 -3.41
N MET A 34 -13.22 -4.51 -2.35
CA MET A 34 -14.30 -3.81 -1.65
C MET A 34 -15.08 -2.90 -2.59
N GLN A 35 -16.41 -2.97 -2.50
CA GLN A 35 -17.34 -2.22 -3.36
C GLN A 35 -16.99 -2.38 -4.85
N LYS A 36 -16.63 -3.60 -5.28
CA LYS A 36 -16.21 -3.92 -6.66
C LYS A 36 -15.01 -3.07 -7.12
N GLY A 37 -14.09 -2.75 -6.20
CA GLY A 37 -12.89 -1.95 -6.45
C GLY A 37 -13.09 -0.44 -6.41
N GLN A 38 -14.33 0.04 -6.25
CA GLN A 38 -14.64 1.47 -6.23
C GLN A 38 -13.98 2.19 -5.04
N LEU A 39 -13.93 1.53 -3.88
CA LEU A 39 -13.35 2.13 -2.67
C LEU A 39 -11.86 2.43 -2.84
N PHE A 40 -11.10 1.50 -3.41
CA PHE A 40 -9.67 1.72 -3.67
C PHE A 40 -9.45 2.88 -4.66
N GLN A 41 -10.30 2.99 -5.69
CA GLN A 41 -10.23 4.08 -6.65
C GLN A 41 -10.56 5.44 -5.99
N GLN A 42 -11.56 5.49 -5.12
CA GLN A 42 -11.91 6.69 -4.34
C GLN A 42 -10.74 7.13 -3.45
N ILE A 43 -10.08 6.18 -2.77
CA ILE A 43 -8.89 6.45 -1.95
C ILE A 43 -7.78 7.05 -2.81
N CYS A 44 -7.48 6.43 -3.97
CA CYS A 44 -6.48 6.94 -4.90
C CYS A 44 -6.81 8.35 -5.39
N ASN A 45 -8.07 8.63 -5.71
CA ASN A 45 -8.50 9.95 -6.16
C ASN A 45 -8.31 11.00 -5.05
N ALA A 46 -8.74 10.71 -3.83
CA ALA A 46 -8.60 11.61 -2.68
C ALA A 46 -7.15 11.98 -2.37
N PHE A 47 -6.20 11.06 -2.56
CA PHE A 47 -4.77 11.35 -2.42
C PHE A 47 -4.21 12.13 -3.62
N LYS A 48 -4.64 11.83 -4.85
CA LYS A 48 -4.22 12.57 -6.06
C LYS A 48 -4.68 14.03 -6.05
N GLU A 49 -5.88 14.29 -5.56
CA GLU A 49 -6.45 15.62 -5.35
C GLU A 49 -5.61 16.47 -4.39
N ARG A 50 -4.98 15.82 -3.38
CA ARG A 50 -4.04 16.46 -2.45
C ARG A 50 -2.63 16.66 -3.02
N GLY A 51 -2.45 16.44 -4.32
CA GLY A 51 -1.19 16.74 -5.01
C GLY A 51 -0.15 15.62 -4.93
N TYR A 52 -0.55 14.38 -4.65
CA TYR A 52 0.36 13.23 -4.65
C TYR A 52 0.36 12.46 -5.98
N ILE A 53 1.53 11.95 -6.36
CA ILE A 53 1.71 10.88 -7.35
C ILE A 53 1.70 9.58 -6.57
N LEU A 54 0.96 8.58 -7.04
CA LEU A 54 0.76 7.33 -6.32
C LEU A 54 1.36 6.18 -7.10
N GLU A 55 2.04 5.30 -6.36
CA GLU A 55 2.52 4.01 -6.83
C GLU A 55 1.97 2.96 -5.86
N HIS A 56 1.45 1.84 -6.35
CA HIS A 56 0.94 0.77 -5.47
C HIS A 56 1.31 -0.63 -5.97
N ALA A 57 1.43 -1.56 -5.04
CA ALA A 57 1.70 -2.97 -5.33
C ALA A 57 1.06 -3.86 -4.25
N ILE A 58 0.75 -5.11 -4.61
CA ILE A 58 0.49 -6.17 -3.63
C ILE A 58 1.83 -6.83 -3.35
N LEU A 59 2.26 -6.81 -2.08
CA LEU A 59 3.52 -7.40 -1.65
C LEU A 59 3.23 -8.56 -0.69
N ASN A 60 3.91 -9.69 -0.87
CA ASN A 60 3.90 -10.79 0.07
C ASN A 60 5.15 -10.71 0.96
N ALA A 61 4.99 -10.73 2.29
CA ALA A 61 6.11 -10.69 3.22
C ALA A 61 7.13 -11.83 2.99
N LEU A 62 6.67 -12.98 2.49
CA LEU A 62 7.52 -14.11 2.11
C LEU A 62 8.57 -13.75 1.06
N ASP A 63 8.22 -12.89 0.11
CA ASP A 63 9.13 -12.43 -0.96
C ASP A 63 10.25 -11.54 -0.42
N TYR A 64 10.15 -11.09 0.84
CA TYR A 64 11.10 -10.19 1.50
C TYR A 64 11.75 -10.84 2.73
N GLY A 65 11.83 -12.17 2.76
CA GLY A 65 12.61 -12.92 3.75
C GLY A 65 11.91 -13.15 5.09
N VAL A 66 10.62 -12.82 5.21
CA VAL A 66 9.82 -13.14 6.39
C VAL A 66 9.17 -14.50 6.18
N PRO A 67 9.31 -15.49 7.09
CA PRO A 67 8.71 -16.83 6.93
C PRO A 67 7.19 -16.81 7.19
N GLN A 68 6.47 -15.99 6.45
CA GLN A 68 5.03 -15.78 6.59
C GLN A 68 4.42 -15.41 5.24
N ILE A 69 3.40 -16.17 4.81
CA ILE A 69 2.54 -15.77 3.69
C ILE A 69 1.62 -14.66 4.19
N ARG A 70 1.92 -13.42 3.82
CA ARG A 70 1.16 -12.24 4.23
C ARG A 70 1.17 -11.21 3.12
N GLU A 71 0.08 -11.21 2.37
CA GLU A 71 -0.12 -10.24 1.29
C GLU A 71 -0.74 -8.94 1.83
N ARG A 72 -0.23 -7.80 1.35
CA ARG A 72 -0.74 -6.47 1.66
C ARG A 72 -0.73 -5.60 0.42
N VAL A 73 -1.76 -4.76 0.27
CA VAL A 73 -1.69 -3.65 -0.66
C VAL A 73 -0.90 -2.53 0.00
N ILE A 74 0.19 -2.15 -0.64
CA ILE A 74 1.02 -1.02 -0.24
C ILE A 74 0.85 0.07 -1.28
N LEU A 75 0.47 1.26 -0.83
CA LEU A 75 0.35 2.46 -1.65
C LEU A 75 1.31 3.52 -1.12
N VAL A 76 2.15 4.06 -1.99
CA VAL A 76 3.10 5.11 -1.67
C VAL A 76 2.69 6.37 -2.41
N GLY A 77 2.48 7.46 -1.66
CA GLY A 77 2.21 8.77 -2.21
C GLY A 77 3.42 9.67 -2.11
N THR A 78 3.88 10.24 -3.23
CA THR A 78 4.96 11.22 -3.28
C THR A 78 4.43 12.58 -3.75
N PHE A 79 4.74 13.64 -3.01
CA PHE A 79 4.18 14.97 -3.32
C PHE A 79 4.76 15.50 -4.64
N LYS A 80 3.88 15.90 -5.58
CA LYS A 80 4.21 16.21 -6.99
C LYS A 80 5.37 17.20 -7.14
N ARG A 81 5.52 18.16 -6.22
CA ARG A 81 6.58 19.18 -6.28
C ARG A 81 8.00 18.60 -6.28
N PHE A 82 8.18 17.40 -5.71
CA PHE A 82 9.49 16.74 -5.64
C PHE A 82 9.84 15.92 -6.87
N LYS A 83 8.91 15.76 -7.83
CA LYS A 83 9.14 15.09 -9.14
C LYS A 83 9.81 13.70 -9.04
N GLN A 84 9.64 13.01 -7.91
CA GLN A 84 10.23 11.71 -7.65
C GLN A 84 9.15 10.62 -7.80
N LYS A 85 9.46 9.56 -8.55
CA LYS A 85 8.65 8.34 -8.56
C LYS A 85 9.20 7.37 -7.54
N PHE A 86 8.29 6.65 -6.89
CA PHE A 86 8.65 5.55 -6.00
C PHE A 86 8.74 4.26 -6.80
N HIS A 87 9.73 3.42 -6.49
CA HIS A 87 9.84 2.10 -7.08
C HIS A 87 9.88 1.08 -5.95
N PHE A 88 8.98 0.10 -6.00
CA PHE A 88 8.96 -0.96 -5.01
C PHE A 88 10.26 -1.78 -5.08
N PRO A 89 10.76 -2.25 -3.93
CA PRO A 89 11.90 -3.16 -3.91
C PRO A 89 11.55 -4.43 -4.67
N LYS A 90 12.55 -5.03 -5.32
CA LYS A 90 12.37 -6.35 -5.93
C LYS A 90 12.32 -7.41 -4.82
N PRO A 91 11.53 -8.48 -4.99
CA PRO A 91 11.62 -9.67 -4.15
C PRO A 91 13.06 -10.12 -3.95
N ILE A 92 13.38 -10.52 -2.72
CA ILE A 92 14.65 -11.15 -2.40
C ILE A 92 14.55 -12.60 -2.87
N LYS A 93 15.55 -13.11 -3.58
CA LYS A 93 15.63 -14.55 -3.92
C LYS A 93 15.72 -15.34 -2.62
N THR A 94 14.59 -15.85 -2.19
CA THR A 94 14.42 -16.48 -0.88
C THR A 94 14.46 -17.99 -1.13
N TYR A 95 15.60 -18.63 -0.83
CA TYR A 95 15.85 -20.08 -1.00
C TYR A 95 15.04 -20.98 -0.05
N PHE A 96 14.03 -20.45 0.64
CA PHE A 96 13.31 -21.15 1.71
C PHE A 96 12.35 -22.24 1.20
N PHE A 97 12.23 -22.43 -0.11
CA PHE A 97 11.53 -23.54 -0.73
C PHE A 97 12.48 -24.35 -1.61
N GLN A 98 13.44 -25.05 -1.01
CA GLN A 98 13.72 -26.40 -1.47
C GLN A 98 12.68 -27.28 -0.76
N PRO A 99 11.59 -27.72 -1.41
CA PRO A 99 10.75 -28.75 -0.84
C PRO A 99 11.62 -30.01 -0.77
N THR A 100 12.30 -30.23 0.36
CA THR A 100 12.87 -31.53 0.64
C THR A 100 11.68 -32.41 0.95
N TYR A 101 11.15 -33.05 -0.10
CA TYR A 101 10.35 -34.25 0.05
C TYR A 101 11.21 -35.23 0.85
N ILE A 102 10.88 -35.40 2.13
CA ILE A 102 11.44 -36.45 2.98
C ILE A 102 10.24 -37.21 3.54
N PHE A 103 10.04 -38.38 2.91
CA PHE A 103 9.09 -39.48 3.13
C PHE A 103 7.63 -39.27 2.73
#